data_AF-K2GSX9-F1
#
_entry.id   AF-K2GSX9-F1
#
_cell.length_a   1.000
_cell.length_b   1.000
_cell.length_c   1.000
_cell.angle_alpha   90.00
_cell.angle_beta   90.00
_cell.angle_gamma   90.00
#
_symmetry.space_group_name_H-M   'P 1'
#
loop_
_entity.id
_entity.type
_entity.pdbx_description
1 polymer ?
#
loop_
_entity_poly.entity_id
_entity_poly.type
_entity_poly.pdbx_seq_one_letter_code
_entity_poly.pdbx_strand_id
1 'polypeptide(L)'
;MNYIGSKLSLLQFLEQSINSVVSEKNYIFSDLFAWTWIVGRYFKEKWHKVIANDIQYYSFVLNRNYIQNHHDLHFSGLFEIIPDLLIADISDRKMMVCEYLSDLKWKKGFVYKNYCLGWTKGKDFERMYFSDENGMKCDAISQILEKWKKEKKLSDDEYYFLKASLLESIDKVANTASVYWAFLKKLKKSALKPLIVKSA
;
A
#
# COMPACT_ATOMS: atom_id res chain seq x y z
N MET A 1 6.10 4.90 0.90
CA MET A 1 5.93 4.74 2.38
C MET A 1 7.22 5.14 3.11
N ASN A 2 7.16 5.72 4.31
CA ASN A 2 8.38 5.92 5.10
C ASN A 2 8.90 4.58 5.63
N TYR A 3 10.18 4.31 5.45
CA TYR A 3 10.77 3.05 5.87
C TYR A 3 12.20 3.22 6.38
N ILE A 4 12.43 2.77 7.62
CA ILE A 4 13.76 2.81 8.22
C ILE A 4 14.66 1.79 7.53
N GLY A 5 15.85 2.24 7.13
CA GLY A 5 16.82 1.37 6.46
C GLY A 5 16.55 1.18 4.97
N SER A 6 15.69 2.02 4.36
CA SER A 6 15.52 2.09 2.91
C SER A 6 16.88 2.24 2.22
N LYS A 7 17.10 1.46 1.16
CA LYS A 7 18.34 1.45 0.38
C LYS A 7 18.29 2.39 -0.83
N LEU A 8 17.32 3.31 -0.87
CA LEU A 8 17.13 4.24 -1.99
C LEU A 8 18.41 5.02 -2.35
N SER A 9 19.14 5.54 -1.37
CA SER A 9 20.41 6.27 -1.61
C SER A 9 21.58 5.37 -2.01
N LEU A 10 21.44 4.05 -1.87
CA LEU A 10 22.49 3.06 -2.11
C LEU A 10 22.28 2.28 -3.42
N LEU A 11 21.22 2.54 -4.18
CA LEU A 11 20.87 1.76 -5.38
C LEU A 11 22.01 1.70 -6.40
N GLN A 12 22.65 2.84 -6.69
CA GLN A 12 23.77 2.90 -7.64
C GLN A 12 25.00 2.14 -7.11
N PHE A 13 25.29 2.25 -5.81
CA PHE A 13 26.38 1.51 -5.19
C PHE A 13 26.13 -0.01 -5.25
N LEU A 14 24.90 -0.45 -4.97
CA LEU A 14 24.51 -1.85 -5.07
C LEU A 14 24.68 -2.37 -6.51
N GLU A 15 24.21 -1.61 -7.50
CA GLU A 15 24.38 -1.97 -8.91
C GLU A 15 25.85 -2.15 -9.28
N GLN A 16 26.70 -1.17 -8.96
CA GLN A 16 28.12 -1.21 -9.29
C GLN A 16 28.82 -2.38 -8.60
N SER A 17 28.47 -2.65 -7.35
CA SER A 17 29.03 -3.76 -6.57
C SER A 17 28.62 -5.12 -7.11
N ILE A 18 27.38 -5.26 -7.60
CA ILE A 18 26.91 -6.51 -8.21
C ILE A 18 27.58 -6.69 -9.58
N ASN A 19 27.60 -5.65 -10.42
CA ASN A 19 28.16 -5.72 -11.77
C ASN A 19 29.68 -5.92 -11.78
N SER A 20 30.40 -5.61 -10.70
CA SER A 20 31.85 -5.88 -10.62
C SER A 20 32.18 -7.35 -10.38
N VAL A 21 31.21 -8.14 -9.90
CA VAL A 21 31.37 -9.56 -9.58
C VAL A 21 30.61 -10.44 -10.57
N VAL A 22 29.42 -10.01 -10.99
CA VAL A 22 28.55 -10.76 -11.90
C VAL A 22 28.89 -10.40 -13.34
N SER A 23 29.55 -11.32 -14.04
CA SER A 23 29.90 -11.17 -15.46
C SER A 23 28.72 -11.35 -16.42
N GLU A 24 27.69 -12.08 -15.99
CA GLU A 24 26.48 -12.32 -16.79
C GLU A 24 25.53 -11.12 -16.71
N LYS A 25 24.99 -10.70 -17.86
CA LYS A 25 24.01 -9.59 -17.91
C LYS A 25 22.57 -10.04 -17.72
N ASN A 26 22.27 -11.32 -17.90
CA ASN A 26 20.92 -11.87 -17.85
C ASN A 26 20.76 -12.83 -16.68
N TYR A 27 20.70 -12.28 -15.47
CA TYR A 27 20.48 -13.03 -14.23
C TYR A 27 19.10 -12.71 -13.64
N ILE A 28 18.66 -13.59 -12.74
CA ILE A 28 17.49 -13.39 -11.89
C ILE A 28 17.97 -12.70 -10.61
N PHE A 29 17.46 -11.51 -10.32
CA PHE A 29 17.77 -10.80 -9.08
C PHE A 29 16.87 -11.29 -7.95
N SER A 30 17.47 -11.81 -6.87
CA SER A 30 16.73 -12.28 -5.71
C SER A 30 16.86 -11.30 -4.54
N ASP A 31 15.78 -10.57 -4.28
CA ASP A 31 15.67 -9.65 -3.15
C ASP A 31 15.01 -10.39 -1.97
N LEU A 32 15.83 -11.10 -1.19
CA LEU A 32 15.35 -11.98 -0.12
C LEU A 32 14.78 -11.24 1.10
N PHE A 33 15.06 -9.94 1.20
CA PHE A 33 14.61 -9.04 2.27
C PHE A 33 14.09 -7.74 1.62
N ALA A 34 13.05 -7.88 0.82
CA ALA A 34 12.62 -6.86 -0.13
C ALA A 34 11.98 -5.63 0.52
N TRP A 35 11.42 -5.74 1.73
CA TRP A 35 10.78 -4.65 2.46
C TRP A 35 9.87 -3.79 1.57
N THR A 36 10.19 -2.51 1.35
CA THR A 36 9.41 -1.58 0.52
C THR A 36 9.80 -1.61 -0.95
N TRP A 37 10.13 -2.78 -1.51
CA TRP A 37 10.38 -3.06 -2.94
C TRP A 37 11.50 -2.28 -3.65
N ILE A 38 12.12 -1.29 -3.00
CA ILE A 38 12.92 -0.26 -3.67
C ILE A 38 14.11 -0.83 -4.45
N VAL A 39 14.75 -1.88 -3.93
CA VAL A 39 15.88 -2.54 -4.58
C VAL A 39 15.37 -3.43 -5.71
N GLY A 40 14.43 -4.35 -5.43
CA GLY A 40 13.79 -5.17 -6.47
C GLY A 40 13.25 -4.36 -7.66
N ARG A 41 12.55 -3.25 -7.43
CA ARG A 41 11.99 -2.43 -8.52
C ARG A 41 13.10 -1.81 -9.37
N TYR A 42 14.16 -1.33 -8.74
CA TYR A 42 15.31 -0.76 -9.44
C TYR A 42 15.93 -1.77 -10.42
N PHE A 43 16.09 -3.03 -10.01
CA PHE A 43 16.59 -4.08 -10.91
C PHE A 43 15.54 -4.52 -11.95
N LYS A 44 14.24 -4.50 -11.61
CA LYS A 44 13.16 -4.74 -12.59
C LYS A 44 13.17 -3.69 -13.72
N GLU A 45 13.37 -2.42 -13.40
CA GLU A 45 13.47 -1.32 -14.38
C GLU A 45 14.70 -1.47 -15.31
N LYS A 46 15.70 -2.25 -14.89
CA LYS A 46 16.85 -2.65 -15.70
C LYS A 46 16.66 -3.98 -16.44
N TRP A 47 15.41 -4.40 -16.62
CA TRP A 47 15.03 -5.60 -17.38
C TRP A 47 15.45 -6.94 -16.75
N HIS A 48 15.75 -6.95 -15.45
CA HIS A 48 15.97 -8.21 -14.73
C HIS A 48 14.66 -8.86 -14.32
N LYS A 49 14.63 -10.20 -14.34
CA LYS A 49 13.61 -10.96 -13.59
C LYS A 49 13.90 -10.81 -12.11
N VAL A 50 12.89 -10.51 -11.31
CA VAL A 50 13.04 -10.27 -9.87
C VAL A 50 12.21 -11.25 -9.06
N ILE A 51 12.85 -11.90 -8.09
CA ILE A 51 12.20 -12.69 -7.05
C ILE A 51 12.32 -11.89 -5.76
N ALA A 52 11.21 -11.41 -5.21
CA ALA A 52 11.17 -10.66 -3.97
C ALA A 52 10.57 -11.51 -2.85
N ASN A 53 11.18 -11.49 -1.67
CA ASN A 53 10.72 -12.17 -0.47
C ASN A 53 10.82 -11.24 0.74
N ASP A 54 9.89 -11.39 1.67
CA ASP A 54 9.95 -10.78 2.99
C ASP A 54 9.03 -11.55 3.95
N ILE A 55 9.35 -11.58 5.23
CA ILE A 55 8.52 -12.22 6.25
C ILE A 55 7.25 -11.40 6.55
N GLN A 56 7.27 -10.09 6.29
CA GLN A 56 6.18 -9.19 6.65
C GLN A 56 5.16 -9.10 5.52
N TYR A 57 3.90 -9.42 5.83
CA TYR A 57 2.85 -9.47 4.81
C TYR A 57 2.60 -8.11 4.11
N TYR A 58 2.77 -6.97 4.78
CA TYR A 58 2.63 -5.69 4.08
C TYR A 58 3.74 -5.51 3.03
N SER A 59 4.94 -6.03 3.27
CA SER A 59 6.03 -6.02 2.28
C SER A 59 5.64 -6.89 1.09
N PHE A 60 5.07 -8.07 1.32
CA PHE A 60 4.51 -8.89 0.25
C PHE A 60 3.45 -8.13 -0.56
N VAL A 61 2.49 -7.45 0.08
CA VAL A 61 1.47 -6.65 -0.62
C VAL A 61 2.10 -5.60 -1.54
N LEU A 62 3.08 -4.86 -1.03
CA LEU A 62 3.75 -3.83 -1.84
C LEU A 62 4.56 -4.45 -2.99
N ASN A 63 5.33 -5.51 -2.75
CA ASN A 63 6.10 -6.20 -3.79
C ASN A 63 5.19 -6.87 -4.82
N ARG A 64 4.05 -7.43 -4.42
CA ARG A 64 3.05 -8.01 -5.32
C ARG A 64 2.51 -6.98 -6.31
N ASN A 65 2.37 -5.74 -5.87
CA ASN A 65 2.06 -4.61 -6.75
C ASN A 65 3.28 -4.18 -7.59
N TYR A 66 4.35 -3.69 -6.97
CA TYR A 66 5.42 -3.00 -7.71
C TYR A 66 6.32 -3.93 -8.53
N ILE A 67 6.50 -5.18 -8.09
CA ILE A 67 7.35 -6.17 -8.77
C ILE A 67 6.54 -7.08 -9.68
N GLN A 68 5.45 -7.67 -9.20
CA GLN A 68 4.73 -8.67 -9.98
C GLN A 68 3.63 -8.09 -10.89
N ASN A 69 2.95 -7.02 -10.46
CA ASN A 69 1.90 -6.41 -11.29
C ASN A 69 2.54 -5.69 -12.49
N HIS A 70 2.21 -6.13 -13.70
CA HIS A 70 2.77 -5.62 -14.96
C HIS A 70 1.78 -5.67 -16.13
N HIS A 71 0.52 -6.00 -15.85
CA HIS A 71 -0.57 -6.01 -16.82
C HIS A 71 -1.57 -4.91 -16.48
N ASP A 72 -2.42 -4.60 -17.45
CA ASP A 72 -3.50 -3.64 -17.25
C ASP A 72 -4.53 -4.17 -16.24
N LEU A 73 -5.07 -3.24 -15.44
CA LEU A 73 -6.08 -3.53 -14.44
C LEU A 73 -7.44 -3.07 -14.94
N HIS A 74 -8.28 -4.03 -15.35
CA HIS A 74 -9.53 -3.72 -16.04
C HIS A 74 -10.68 -3.37 -15.10
N PHE A 75 -10.65 -3.87 -13.86
CA PHE A 75 -11.70 -3.73 -12.84
C PHE A 75 -13.09 -4.15 -13.31
N SER A 76 -13.18 -5.13 -14.21
CA SER A 76 -14.45 -5.53 -14.83
C SER A 76 -15.49 -6.05 -13.83
N GLY A 77 -15.04 -6.69 -12.74
CA GLY A 77 -15.94 -7.14 -11.67
C GLY A 77 -16.59 -6.02 -10.86
N LEU A 78 -16.16 -4.77 -11.06
CA LEU A 78 -16.71 -3.57 -10.42
C LEU A 78 -17.68 -2.79 -11.31
N PHE A 79 -17.94 -3.19 -12.56
CA PHE A 79 -18.82 -2.43 -13.47
C PHE A 79 -20.24 -2.20 -12.93
N GLU A 80 -20.81 -3.15 -12.20
CA GLU A 80 -22.13 -2.96 -11.57
C GLU A 80 -22.10 -1.97 -10.40
N ILE A 81 -20.94 -1.77 -9.78
CA ILE A 81 -20.75 -0.93 -8.60
C ILE A 81 -20.32 0.49 -9.00
N ILE A 82 -19.51 0.57 -10.05
CA ILE A 82 -18.95 1.80 -10.62
C ILE A 82 -19.20 1.74 -12.14
N PRO A 83 -20.41 2.05 -12.63
CA PRO A 83 -20.78 1.91 -14.04
C PRO A 83 -19.89 2.72 -15.00
N ASP A 84 -19.37 3.85 -14.56
CA ASP A 84 -18.52 4.72 -15.37
C ASP A 84 -17.22 4.03 -15.83
N LEU A 85 -16.80 2.94 -15.15
CA LEU A 85 -15.66 2.12 -15.59
C LEU A 85 -15.89 1.45 -16.95
N LEU A 86 -17.14 1.26 -17.38
CA LEU A 86 -17.47 0.66 -18.69
C LEU A 86 -17.02 1.52 -19.85
N ILE A 87 -17.17 2.84 -19.71
CA ILE A 87 -16.88 3.84 -20.74
C ILE A 87 -15.53 4.52 -20.55
N ALA A 88 -14.89 4.36 -19.39
CA ALA A 88 -13.59 4.92 -19.10
C ALA A 88 -12.45 4.13 -19.77
N ASP A 89 -11.45 4.88 -20.23
CA ASP A 89 -10.18 4.34 -20.68
C ASP A 89 -9.50 3.53 -19.57
N ILE A 90 -8.86 2.43 -19.95
CA ILE A 90 -8.23 1.49 -19.01
C ILE A 90 -7.20 2.20 -18.10
N SER A 91 -6.50 3.21 -18.62
CA SER A 91 -5.53 4.01 -17.87
C SER A 91 -6.15 4.74 -16.67
N ASP A 92 -7.42 5.14 -16.78
CA ASP A 92 -8.08 6.02 -15.81
C ASP A 92 -8.82 5.23 -14.73
N ARG A 93 -9.16 3.96 -15.01
CA ARG A 93 -9.91 3.10 -14.10
C ARG A 93 -9.26 2.97 -12.72
N LYS A 94 -7.93 2.89 -12.66
CA LYS A 94 -7.17 2.85 -11.39
C LYS A 94 -7.50 4.05 -10.50
N MET A 95 -7.52 5.25 -11.09
CA MET A 95 -7.81 6.50 -10.39
C MET A 95 -9.28 6.55 -9.96
N MET A 96 -10.21 6.23 -10.87
CA MET A 96 -11.65 6.22 -10.57
C MET A 96 -12.00 5.28 -9.41
N VAL A 97 -11.42 4.07 -9.36
CA VAL A 97 -11.65 3.15 -8.24
C VAL A 97 -11.05 3.72 -6.95
N CYS A 98 -9.88 4.35 -6.98
CA CYS A 98 -9.30 5.00 -5.79
C CYS A 98 -10.16 6.17 -5.29
N GLU A 99 -10.75 6.96 -6.19
CA GLU A 99 -11.68 8.05 -5.87
C GLU A 99 -12.95 7.50 -5.22
N TYR A 100 -13.57 6.47 -5.81
CA TYR A 100 -14.72 5.78 -5.20
C TYR A 100 -14.43 5.32 -3.77
N LEU A 101 -13.26 4.71 -3.54
CA LEU A 101 -12.83 4.30 -2.19
C LEU A 101 -12.64 5.50 -1.25
N SER A 102 -12.14 6.62 -1.78
CA SER A 102 -11.94 7.88 -1.06
C SER A 102 -13.25 8.57 -0.67
N ASP A 103 -14.38 8.15 -1.21
CA ASP A 103 -15.72 8.71 -0.91
C ASP A 103 -16.58 7.80 0.00
N LEU A 104 -16.17 6.56 0.25
CA LEU A 104 -16.86 5.65 1.16
C LEU A 104 -17.17 6.26 2.55
N LYS A 105 -18.39 6.04 3.04
CA LYS A 105 -18.75 6.45 4.40
C LYS A 105 -17.92 5.71 5.45
N TRP A 106 -17.63 6.40 6.54
CA TRP A 106 -16.85 5.84 7.65
C TRP A 106 -17.51 4.61 8.26
N LYS A 107 -16.69 3.65 8.68
CA LYS A 107 -17.16 2.45 9.38
C LYS A 107 -16.21 2.12 10.52
N LYS A 108 -16.76 1.88 11.71
CA LYS A 108 -15.95 1.43 12.85
C LYS A 108 -15.51 -0.02 12.63
N GLY A 109 -14.21 -0.29 12.67
CA GLY A 109 -13.65 -1.62 12.49
C GLY A 109 -12.39 -1.84 13.33
N PHE A 110 -11.48 -2.67 12.84
CA PHE A 110 -10.28 -3.08 13.54
C PHE A 110 -9.34 -1.90 13.81
N VAL A 111 -9.13 -1.04 12.81
CA VAL A 111 -8.19 0.09 12.91
C VAL A 111 -8.67 1.08 13.95
N TYR A 112 -9.92 1.53 13.84
CA TYR A 112 -10.52 2.44 14.81
C TYR A 112 -10.48 1.88 16.23
N LYS A 113 -10.80 0.59 16.39
CA LYS A 113 -10.86 -0.04 17.72
C LYS A 113 -9.50 -0.25 18.39
N ASN A 114 -8.41 -0.26 17.63
CA ASN A 114 -7.09 -0.59 18.18
C ASN A 114 -6.09 0.54 18.12
N TYR A 115 -6.27 1.52 17.22
CA TYR A 115 -5.24 2.50 16.87
C TYR A 115 -5.70 3.97 16.91
N CYS A 116 -6.97 4.21 17.27
CA CYS A 116 -7.55 5.55 17.37
C CYS A 116 -7.92 5.90 18.81
N LEU A 117 -7.73 7.16 19.19
CA LEU A 117 -7.94 7.60 20.57
C LEU A 117 -9.42 7.52 20.95
N GLY A 118 -10.35 7.86 20.05
CA GLY A 118 -11.77 7.90 20.37
C GLY A 118 -12.35 6.58 20.88
N TRP A 119 -11.75 5.44 20.50
CA TRP A 119 -12.14 4.13 21.03
C TRP A 119 -11.25 3.63 22.17
N THR A 120 -9.98 4.00 22.17
CA THR A 120 -8.99 3.47 23.12
C THR A 120 -8.88 4.31 24.40
N LYS A 121 -9.42 5.53 24.42
CA LYS A 121 -9.45 6.41 25.59
C LYS A 121 -10.11 5.72 26.79
N GLY A 122 -9.46 5.81 27.95
CA GLY A 122 -9.91 5.20 29.20
C GLY A 122 -9.73 3.68 29.27
N LYS A 123 -9.00 3.07 28.33
CA LYS A 123 -8.61 1.64 28.36
C LYS A 123 -7.15 1.50 28.77
N ASP A 124 -6.75 0.28 29.11
CA ASP A 124 -5.38 -0.07 29.49
C ASP A 124 -4.31 0.47 28.53
N PHE A 125 -4.62 0.51 27.23
CA PHE A 125 -3.76 1.04 26.20
C PHE A 125 -4.48 2.08 25.34
N GLU A 126 -4.26 3.36 25.65
CA GLU A 126 -4.66 4.46 24.78
C GLU A 126 -3.71 4.57 23.59
N ARG A 127 -4.25 4.64 22.37
CA ARG A 127 -3.45 4.70 21.13
C ARG A 127 -3.94 5.81 20.23
N MET A 128 -3.01 6.58 19.65
CA MET A 128 -3.31 7.71 18.76
C MET A 128 -2.46 7.63 17.48
N TYR A 129 -2.46 6.48 16.81
CA TYR A 129 -1.76 6.31 15.53
C TYR A 129 -2.50 6.97 14.37
N PHE A 130 -3.83 7.10 14.45
CA PHE A 130 -4.64 7.76 13.44
C PHE A 130 -5.70 8.65 14.10
N SER A 131 -6.19 9.65 13.37
CA SER A 131 -7.46 10.30 13.73
C SER A 131 -8.59 9.28 13.67
N ASP A 132 -9.67 9.52 14.42
CA ASP A 132 -10.83 8.65 14.44
C ASP A 132 -11.42 8.48 13.03
N GLU A 133 -11.54 9.59 12.29
CA GLU A 133 -12.05 9.62 10.92
C GLU A 133 -11.19 8.79 9.97
N ASN A 134 -9.87 8.96 10.01
CA ASN A 134 -8.95 8.22 9.13
C ASN A 134 -8.93 6.72 9.47
N GLY A 135 -8.99 6.37 10.76
CA GLY A 135 -9.09 4.97 11.18
C GLY A 135 -10.39 4.31 10.70
N MET A 136 -11.54 4.99 10.86
CA MET A 136 -12.82 4.48 10.38
C MET A 136 -12.92 4.46 8.85
N LYS A 137 -12.26 5.39 8.16
CA LYS A 137 -12.16 5.40 6.70
C LYS A 137 -11.34 4.21 6.20
N CYS A 138 -10.19 3.95 6.82
CA CYS A 138 -9.38 2.77 6.54
C CYS A 138 -10.15 1.47 6.76
N ASP A 139 -10.90 1.39 7.85
CA ASP A 139 -11.75 0.24 8.14
C ASP A 139 -12.83 0.02 7.08
N ALA A 140 -13.49 1.09 6.61
CA ALA A 140 -14.48 1.01 5.54
C ALA A 140 -13.86 0.46 4.24
N ILE A 141 -12.71 1.01 3.84
CA ILE A 141 -11.99 0.58 2.63
C ILE A 141 -11.49 -0.85 2.78
N SER A 142 -10.81 -1.18 3.87
CA SER A 142 -10.29 -2.54 4.10
C SER A 142 -11.40 -3.59 4.01
N GLN A 143 -12.55 -3.31 4.63
CA GLN A 143 -13.69 -4.23 4.58
C GLN A 143 -14.31 -4.35 3.19
N ILE A 144 -14.37 -3.26 2.40
CA ILE A 144 -14.89 -3.35 1.03
C ILE A 144 -13.95 -4.16 0.14
N LEU A 145 -12.63 -4.01 0.30
CA LEU A 145 -11.64 -4.77 -0.48
C LEU A 145 -11.74 -6.26 -0.18
N GLU A 146 -11.86 -6.65 1.10
CA GLU A 146 -12.06 -8.07 1.47
C GLU A 146 -13.39 -8.61 0.94
N LYS A 147 -14.46 -7.80 0.97
CA LYS A 147 -15.76 -8.17 0.42
C LYS A 147 -15.65 -8.44 -1.09
N TRP A 148 -15.12 -7.48 -1.86
CA TRP A 148 -14.97 -7.60 -3.30
C TRP A 148 -14.06 -8.76 -3.70
N LYS A 149 -13.00 -9.01 -2.93
CA LYS A 149 -12.14 -10.19 -3.09
C LYS A 149 -12.92 -11.49 -2.93
N LYS A 150 -13.67 -11.63 -1.84
CA LYS A 150 -14.46 -12.83 -1.53
C LYS A 150 -15.55 -13.08 -2.57
N GLU A 151 -16.16 -12.01 -3.07
CA GLU A 151 -17.17 -12.04 -4.13
C GLU A 151 -16.57 -12.20 -5.54
N LYS A 152 -15.25 -12.38 -5.66
CA LYS A 152 -14.52 -12.51 -6.94
C LYS A 152 -14.75 -11.32 -7.89
N LYS A 153 -15.02 -10.14 -7.35
CA LYS A 153 -15.16 -8.88 -8.10
C LYS A 153 -13.81 -8.23 -8.41
N LEU A 154 -12.74 -8.67 -7.76
CA LEU A 154 -11.36 -8.24 -8.02
C LEU A 154 -10.50 -9.44 -8.37
N SER A 155 -9.64 -9.27 -9.37
CA SER A 155 -8.51 -10.18 -9.59
C SER A 155 -7.48 -10.06 -8.45
N ASP A 156 -6.48 -10.94 -8.43
CA ASP A 156 -5.37 -10.84 -7.50
C ASP A 156 -4.59 -9.54 -7.67
N ASP A 157 -4.27 -9.17 -8.91
CA ASP A 157 -3.49 -7.97 -9.22
C ASP A 157 -4.25 -6.69 -8.84
N GLU A 158 -5.56 -6.64 -9.13
CA GLU A 158 -6.43 -5.52 -8.76
C GLU A 158 -6.54 -5.36 -7.25
N TYR A 159 -6.73 -6.46 -6.53
CA TYR A 159 -6.81 -6.44 -5.07
C TYR A 159 -5.50 -5.96 -4.43
N TYR A 160 -4.36 -6.49 -4.86
CA TYR A 160 -3.07 -6.10 -4.29
C TYR A 160 -2.67 -4.68 -4.69
N PHE A 161 -3.07 -4.20 -5.87
CA PHE A 161 -2.96 -2.80 -6.25
C PHE A 161 -3.73 -1.88 -5.29
N LEU A 162 -5.02 -2.18 -5.03
CA LEU A 162 -5.84 -1.35 -4.13
C LEU A 162 -5.37 -1.44 -2.66
N LYS A 163 -4.89 -2.61 -2.22
CA LYS A 163 -4.34 -2.79 -0.88
C LYS A 163 -3.02 -2.05 -0.70
N ALA A 164 -2.14 -2.05 -1.69
CA ALA A 164 -0.91 -1.25 -1.71
C ALA A 164 -1.24 0.26 -1.71
N SER A 165 -2.18 0.68 -2.55
CA SER A 165 -2.69 2.06 -2.61
C SER A 165 -3.21 2.55 -1.25
N LEU A 166 -3.99 1.71 -0.54
CA LEU A 166 -4.46 2.01 0.82
C LEU A 166 -3.32 2.10 1.83
N LEU A 167 -2.39 1.14 1.83
CA LEU A 167 -1.24 1.12 2.75
C LEU A 167 -0.40 2.40 2.63
N GLU A 168 -0.08 2.82 1.40
CA GLU A 168 0.72 4.02 1.20
C GLU A 168 -0.05 5.32 1.47
N SER A 169 -1.37 5.32 1.22
CA SER A 169 -2.21 6.48 1.49
C SER A 169 -2.44 6.69 2.98
N ILE A 170 -2.64 5.61 3.74
CA ILE A 170 -2.84 5.71 5.19
C ILE A 170 -1.56 6.08 5.93
N ASP A 171 -0.39 5.61 5.46
CA ASP A 171 0.89 5.99 6.04
C ASP A 171 1.13 7.52 6.01
N LYS A 172 0.66 8.19 4.95
CA LYS A 172 0.77 9.65 4.81
C LYS A 172 -0.01 10.42 5.87
N VAL A 173 -1.06 9.81 6.44
CA VAL A 173 -1.90 10.38 7.50
C VAL A 173 -1.72 9.69 8.86
N ALA A 174 -0.68 8.86 9.02
CA ALA A 174 -0.33 8.23 10.29
C ALA A 174 0.32 9.21 11.25
N ASN A 175 -0.08 9.23 12.52
CA ASN A 175 0.45 10.08 13.59
C ASN A 175 1.71 9.48 14.26
N THR A 176 2.70 9.11 13.45
CA THR A 176 3.97 8.52 13.88
C THR A 176 5.16 9.44 13.58
N ALA A 177 6.29 9.19 14.23
CA ALA A 177 7.61 9.76 13.92
C ALA A 177 8.36 8.84 12.93
N SER A 178 7.72 8.56 11.78
CA SER A 178 8.23 7.72 10.67
C SER A 178 8.16 6.19 10.88
N VAL A 179 7.98 5.69 12.10
CA VAL A 179 7.78 4.26 12.38
C VAL A 179 6.65 4.00 13.34
N TYR A 180 6.04 2.81 13.23
CA TYR A 180 4.88 2.41 14.02
C TYR A 180 5.22 1.90 15.43
N TRP A 181 6.47 2.05 15.89
CA TRP A 181 6.87 1.74 17.27
C TRP A 181 6.22 2.67 18.30
N ALA A 182 5.95 3.92 17.91
CA ALA A 182 5.33 4.91 18.79
C ALA A 182 4.49 5.91 17.98
N PHE A 183 3.57 6.57 18.68
CA PHE A 183 2.74 7.65 18.14
C PHE A 183 2.97 8.94 18.92
N LEU A 184 2.65 10.08 18.30
CA LEU A 184 2.77 11.38 18.94
C LEU A 184 1.58 11.63 19.88
N LYS A 185 1.82 12.30 21.02
CA LYS A 185 0.77 12.66 22.00
C LYS A 185 -0.32 13.60 21.45
N LYS A 186 -0.04 14.25 20.31
CA LYS A 186 -0.97 15.12 19.58
C LYS A 186 -0.93 14.74 18.11
N LEU A 187 -2.07 14.77 17.44
CA LEU A 187 -2.14 14.55 16.00
C LEU A 187 -1.32 15.62 15.27
N LYS A 188 -0.34 15.19 14.47
CA LYS A 188 0.39 16.09 13.57
C LYS A 188 -0.51 16.61 12.45
N LYS A 189 -0.12 17.72 11.82
CA LYS A 189 -0.88 18.38 10.74
C LYS A 189 -1.26 17.43 9.60
N SER A 190 -0.38 16.49 9.22
CA SER A 190 -0.70 15.53 8.15
C SER A 190 -1.72 14.46 8.59
N ALA A 191 -1.74 14.08 9.87
CA ALA A 191 -2.70 13.10 10.40
C ALA A 191 -4.11 13.67 10.56
N LEU A 192 -4.25 14.99 10.54
CA LEU A 192 -5.53 15.70 10.51
C LEU A 192 -6.10 15.83 9.10
N LYS A 193 -5.30 15.57 8.04
CA LYS A 193 -5.82 15.56 6.68
C LYS A 193 -6.70 14.32 6.48
N PRO A 194 -7.80 14.41 5.73
CA PRO A 194 -8.61 13.26 5.41
C PRO A 194 -7.81 12.24 4.59
N LEU A 195 -8.03 10.95 4.86
CA LEU A 195 -7.49 9.85 4.08
C LEU A 195 -8.11 9.87 2.67
N ILE A 196 -7.27 10.20 1.69
CA ILE A 196 -7.56 10.08 0.26
C ILE A 196 -6.69 8.96 -0.29
N VAL A 197 -7.31 7.95 -0.88
CA VAL A 197 -6.63 6.83 -1.53
C VAL A 197 -6.07 7.33 -2.86
N LYS A 198 -4.76 7.17 -3.05
CA LYS A 198 -4.08 7.44 -4.32
C LYS A 198 -3.53 6.13 -4.87
N SER A 199 -3.46 6.03 -6.19
CA SER A 199 -2.81 4.91 -6.86
C SER A 199 -1.36 4.75 -6.37
N ALA A 200 -1.00 3.51 -6.05
CA ALA A 200 0.38 3.06 -5.85
C ALA A 200 1.10 2.93 -7.20
#